data_AF-A0A2X3H8A9-F1
#
_entry.id   AF-A0A2X3H8A9-F1
#
_cell.length_a   1.000
_cell.length_b   1.000
_cell.length_c   1.000
_cell.angle_alpha   90.00
_cell.angle_beta   90.00
_cell.angle_gamma   90.00
#
_symmetry.space_group_name_H-M   'P 1'
#
loop_
_entity.id
_entity.type
_entity.pdbx_description
1 polymer ?
#
loop_
_entity_poly.entity_id
_entity_poly.type
_entity_poly.pdbx_seq_one_letter_code
_entity_poly.pdbx_strand_id
1 'polypeptide(L)' 'MAHKKAGGSTRNGRDSEAKRLGVKRFGGEAVLAGSIIVRQRGTKFHAGTNVGLRP' A
#
# COMPACT_ATOMS: atom_id res chain seq x y z
N MET A 1 3.25 52.53 -0.15
CA MET A 1 2.60 51.23 -0.42
C MET A 1 3.57 50.12 -0.06
N ALA A 2 3.71 49.82 1.22
CA ALA A 2 4.42 48.63 1.67
C ALA A 2 3.34 47.68 2.16
N HIS A 3 3.19 46.53 1.50
CA HIS A 3 3.08 45.23 2.16
C HIS A 3 3.31 44.16 1.09
N LYS A 4 4.40 43.45 1.29
CA LYS A 4 4.94 42.31 0.55
C LYS A 4 3.79 41.43 0.01
N LYS A 5 3.82 41.11 -1.30
CA LYS A 5 3.06 39.99 -1.86
C LYS A 5 3.46 38.78 -1.03
N ALA A 6 2.58 38.32 -0.13
CA ALA A 6 2.82 37.12 0.64
C ALA A 6 2.79 35.97 -0.37
N GLY A 7 3.97 35.64 -0.90
CA GLY A 7 4.19 34.42 -1.66
C GLY A 7 3.90 33.28 -0.72
N GLY A 8 2.67 32.76 -0.79
CA GLY A 8 2.26 31.59 -0.05
C GLY A 8 3.12 30.43 -0.49
N SER A 9 4.21 30.17 0.23
CA SER A 9 4.97 28.94 0.08
C SER A 9 4.02 27.78 0.35
N THR A 10 3.89 26.87 -0.60
CA THR A 10 3.06 25.69 -0.47
C THR A 10 3.50 24.91 0.78
N ARG A 11 2.61 24.78 1.77
CA ARG A 11 2.85 24.05 3.03
C ARG A 11 2.63 22.54 2.92
N ASN A 12 2.18 22.07 1.76
CA ASN A 12 1.74 20.70 1.53
C ASN A 12 2.60 20.07 0.41
N GLY A 13 3.80 19.61 0.77
CA GLY A 13 4.74 18.93 -0.15
C GLY A 13 5.24 17.59 0.36
N ARG A 14 4.54 16.99 1.34
CA ARG A 14 4.91 15.68 1.89
C ARG A 14 4.08 14.61 1.20
N ASP A 15 4.77 13.68 0.55
CA ASP A 15 4.18 12.42 0.10
C ASP A 15 4.96 11.24 0.71
N SER A 16 4.29 10.11 0.83
CA SER A 16 4.88 8.87 1.33
C SER A 16 5.20 7.93 0.18
N GLU A 17 6.35 7.26 0.25
CA GLU A 17 6.73 6.26 -0.74
C GLU A 17 5.68 5.15 -0.87
N ALA A 18 5.31 4.84 -2.12
CA ALA A 18 4.31 3.83 -2.45
C ALA A 18 4.71 2.45 -1.90
N LYS A 19 3.80 1.81 -1.15
CA LYS A 19 4.07 0.51 -0.49
C LYS A 19 3.82 -0.71 -1.37
N ARG A 20 3.50 -0.51 -2.65
CA ARG A 20 3.23 -1.56 -3.66
C ARG A 20 2.30 -2.67 -3.13
N LEU A 21 1.22 -2.26 -2.47
CA LEU A 21 0.15 -3.15 -2.00
C LEU A 21 -0.56 -3.81 -3.19
N GLY A 22 -1.36 -4.83 -2.91
CA GLY A 22 -2.17 -5.54 -3.90
C GLY A 22 -1.85 -7.03 -3.99
N VAL A 23 -2.54 -7.67 -4.94
CA VAL A 23 -2.40 -9.09 -5.27
C VAL A 23 -1.05 -9.35 -5.93
N LYS A 24 -0.42 -10.46 -5.56
CA LYS A 24 0.89 -10.91 -6.06
C LYS A 24 0.79 -12.22 -6.84
N ARG A 25 -0.23 -13.02 -6.55
CA ARG A 25 -0.55 -14.27 -7.25
C ARG A 25 -2.06 -14.34 -7.48
N PHE A 26 -2.46 -14.65 -8.70
CA PHE A 26 -3.86 -14.78 -9.08
C PHE A 26 -4.30 -16.25 -9.05
N GLY A 27 -5.61 -16.50 -9.21
CA GLY A 27 -6.16 -17.84 -9.20
C GLY A 27 -5.60 -18.70 -10.35
N GLY A 28 -5.23 -19.94 -10.05
CA GLY A 28 -4.67 -20.89 -11.02
C GLY A 28 -3.15 -20.86 -11.15
N GLU A 29 -2.46 -19.94 -10.48
CA GLU A 29 -0.99 -19.93 -10.45
C GLU A 29 -0.45 -20.94 -9.44
N ALA A 30 0.56 -21.71 -9.85
CA ALA A 30 1.29 -22.58 -8.94
C ALA A 30 2.16 -21.73 -7.99
N VAL A 31 2.05 -22.00 -6.68
CA VAL A 31 2.83 -21.30 -5.65
C VAL A 31 3.52 -22.30 -4.74
N LEU A 32 4.75 -21.96 -4.34
CA LEU A 32 5.47 -22.71 -3.32
C LEU A 32 5.02 -22.27 -1.92
N ALA A 33 5.17 -23.15 -0.93
CA ALA A 33 4.91 -22.83 0.47
C ALA A 33 5.73 -21.59 0.89
N GLY A 34 5.08 -20.64 1.57
CA GLY A 34 5.70 -19.37 1.98
C GLY A 34 5.62 -18.25 0.95
N SER A 35 5.09 -18.49 -0.26
CA SER A 35 4.83 -17.44 -1.24
C SER A 35 3.76 -16.45 -0.75
N ILE A 36 3.91 -15.18 -1.09
CA ILE A 36 2.92 -14.14 -0.76
C ILE A 36 1.84 -14.10 -1.84
N ILE A 37 0.57 -14.21 -1.44
CA ILE A 37 -0.58 -14.10 -2.35
C ILE A 37 -1.07 -12.67 -2.45
N VAL A 38 -1.24 -11.98 -1.31
CA VAL A 38 -1.72 -10.58 -1.25
C VAL A 38 -0.91 -9.79 -0.23
N ARG A 39 -0.53 -8.55 -0.57
CA ARG A 39 0.00 -7.56 0.38
C ARG A 39 -1.04 -6.47 0.60
N GLN A 40 -1.65 -6.44 1.77
CA GLN A 40 -2.73 -5.51 2.09
C GLN A 40 -2.47 -4.76 3.39
N ARG A 41 -3.25 -3.70 3.62
CA ARG A 41 -3.38 -3.03 4.92
C ARG A 41 -4.79 -3.33 5.42
N GLY A 42 -4.89 -3.87 6.64
CA GLY A 42 -6.12 -4.51 7.12
C GLY A 42 -6.44 -5.81 6.36
N THR A 43 -7.63 -6.34 6.59
CA THR A 43 -8.06 -7.65 6.08
C THR A 43 -9.16 -7.52 5.04
N LYS A 44 -8.83 -6.99 3.85
CA LYS A 44 -9.79 -6.98 2.73
C LYS A 44 -10.03 -8.38 2.19
N PHE A 45 -8.98 -9.19 2.12
CA PHE A 45 -9.04 -10.61 1.81
C PHE A 45 -8.72 -11.41 3.08
N HIS A 46 -9.62 -12.31 3.46
CA HIS A 46 -9.39 -13.24 4.56
C HIS A 46 -8.63 -14.47 4.06
N ALA A 47 -7.75 -15.00 4.91
CA ALA A 47 -7.02 -16.21 4.58
C ALA A 47 -7.97 -17.41 4.54
N GLY A 48 -7.90 -18.19 3.46
CA GLY A 48 -8.58 -19.48 3.35
C GLY A 48 -7.70 -20.63 3.82
N THR A 49 -8.12 -21.86 3.51
CA THR A 49 -7.37 -23.08 3.83
C THR A 49 -5.95 -23.03 3.27
N ASN A 50 -4.96 -23.44 4.09
CA ASN A 50 -3.52 -23.47 3.75
C ASN A 50 -2.86 -22.11 3.48
N VAL A 51 -3.49 -20.99 3.88
CA VAL A 51 -2.91 -19.65 3.80
C VAL A 51 -2.83 -19.04 5.20
N GLY A 52 -1.69 -18.44 5.53
CA GLY A 52 -1.52 -17.69 6.79
C GLY A 52 -1.82 -16.20 6.61
N LEU A 53 -2.50 -15.59 7.59
CA LEU A 53 -2.64 -14.14 7.71
C LEU A 53 -1.69 -13.63 8.80
N ARG A 54 -0.87 -12.63 8.48
CA ARG A 54 -0.02 -11.93 9.45
C ARG A 54 -0.57 -10.53 9.72
N PRO A 55 -0.44 -10.03 10.97
CA PRO A 55 -0.83 -8.65 11.31
C PRO A 55 -0.04 -7.60 10.52
#